data_AF-A0A6A4H4Z1-F1
#
_entry.id   AF-A0A6A4H4Z1-F1
#
_cell.length_a   1.000
_cell.length_b   1.000
_cell.length_c   1.000
_cell.angle_alpha   90.00
_cell.angle_beta   90.00
_cell.angle_gamma   90.00
#
_symmetry.space_group_name_H-M   'P 1'
#
loop_
_entity.id
_entity.type
_entity.pdbx_description
1 polymer ?
#
loop_
_entity_poly.entity_id
_entity_poly.type
_entity_poly.pdbx_seq_one_letter_code
_entity_poly.pdbx_strand_id
1 'polypeptide(L)'
;IPLPGMPVFPVAFIPNKGKMKATDYCALHLKLRGLCGEAGIKLLASGADGAKSETKAQQLIVNKKTDKRLSYTYEKYGVYLSCPVYSDTGPHICTTDPDHARKTARNNFLYSTLLLIIGFMYLCHSVLMFLLTLIGCLLFIKDIFNADKQDDGAARRVAFLADSSFQILMRLSDQFILLTLAHLEYYPNTPFIPSHHGTHFLEHFYGIARSFIPDFSFGQFIEMYKHIIIRQRILSSGQYNSKKEKDSNNGY
;
A
#
# COMPACT_ATOMS: atom_id res chain seq x y z
N ILE A 1 -2.71 -1.43 -12.73
CA ILE A 1 -2.36 -2.02 -14.04
C ILE A 1 -0.92 -1.62 -14.33
N PRO A 2 -0.01 -2.56 -14.65
CA PRO A 2 1.40 -2.24 -14.90
C PRO A 2 1.54 -1.36 -16.15
N LEU A 3 2.48 -0.42 -16.12
CA LEU A 3 2.73 0.47 -17.25
C LEU A 3 3.44 -0.28 -18.39
N PRO A 4 3.15 0.05 -19.66
CA PRO A 4 3.90 -0.47 -20.80
C PRO A 4 5.41 -0.22 -20.63
N GLY A 5 6.22 -1.26 -20.83
CA GLY A 5 7.68 -1.19 -20.70
C GLY A 5 8.22 -1.39 -19.27
N MET A 6 7.37 -1.52 -18.25
CA MET A 6 7.79 -1.81 -16.87
C MET A 6 7.30 -3.21 -16.45
N PRO A 7 8.14 -4.26 -16.59
CA PRO A 7 7.71 -5.62 -16.29
C PRO A 7 7.45 -5.77 -14.79
N VAL A 8 6.25 -6.23 -14.44
CA VAL A 8 5.91 -6.64 -13.08
C VAL A 8 5.62 -8.13 -13.10
N PHE A 9 6.36 -8.88 -12.29
CA PHE A 9 6.19 -10.32 -12.14
C PHE A 9 6.44 -10.73 -10.70
N PRO A 10 5.72 -11.74 -10.20
CA PRO A 10 5.93 -12.26 -8.86
C PRO A 10 7.26 -13.03 -8.81
N VAL A 11 8.04 -12.77 -7.77
CA VAL A 11 9.38 -13.36 -7.55
C VAL A 11 9.32 -14.52 -6.56
N ALA A 12 8.36 -14.52 -5.64
CA ALA A 12 8.19 -15.55 -4.63
C ALA A 12 6.72 -15.71 -4.22
N PHE A 13 6.33 -16.95 -3.94
CA PHE A 13 5.07 -17.29 -3.29
C PHE A 13 5.37 -18.09 -2.04
N ILE A 14 4.99 -17.56 -0.88
CA ILE A 14 5.32 -18.16 0.41
C ILE A 14 4.01 -18.37 1.17
N PRO A 15 3.60 -19.63 1.41
CA PRO A 15 2.40 -19.90 2.18
C PRO A 15 2.61 -19.50 3.64
N ASN A 16 1.69 -18.71 4.18
CA ASN A 16 1.71 -18.29 5.57
C ASN A 16 0.56 -18.96 6.33
N LYS A 17 0.87 -19.64 7.43
CA LYS A 17 -0.13 -20.25 8.33
C LYS A 17 -0.73 -19.25 9.35
N GLY A 18 -0.58 -17.95 9.10
CA GLY A 18 -1.04 -16.87 9.98
C GLY A 18 -0.20 -16.65 11.23
N LYS A 19 0.99 -17.25 11.33
CA LYS A 19 1.84 -17.21 12.55
C LYS A 19 3.12 -16.39 12.38
N MET A 20 3.36 -15.81 11.20
CA MET A 20 4.56 -15.01 10.97
C MET A 20 4.59 -13.77 11.86
N LYS A 21 5.71 -13.60 12.55
CA LYS A 21 5.99 -12.42 13.40
C LYS A 21 6.75 -11.38 12.59
N ALA A 22 6.85 -10.17 13.15
CA ALA A 22 7.61 -9.07 12.56
C ALA A 22 9.08 -9.44 12.23
N THR A 23 9.70 -10.29 13.05
CA THR A 23 11.05 -10.81 12.83
C THR A 23 11.14 -11.69 11.59
N ASP A 24 10.12 -12.50 11.34
CA ASP A 24 10.08 -13.43 10.21
C ASP A 24 9.90 -12.66 8.90
N TYR A 25 9.02 -11.65 8.89
CA TYR A 25 8.88 -10.73 7.76
C TYR A 25 10.17 -9.94 7.49
N CYS A 26 10.83 -9.43 8.54
CA CYS A 26 12.10 -8.72 8.40
C CYS A 26 13.19 -9.64 7.81
N ALA A 27 13.33 -10.86 8.32
CA ALA A 27 14.27 -11.85 7.80
C ALA A 27 13.97 -12.20 6.33
N LEU A 28 12.69 -12.34 5.97
CA LEU A 28 12.28 -12.59 4.60
C LEU A 28 12.66 -11.44 3.65
N HIS A 29 12.39 -10.19 4.02
CA HIS A 29 12.76 -9.03 3.21
C HIS A 29 14.28 -8.91 3.02
N LEU A 30 15.06 -9.16 4.07
CA LEU A 30 16.53 -9.14 3.98
C LEU A 30 17.07 -10.29 3.13
N LYS A 31 16.46 -11.48 3.21
CA LYS A 31 16.83 -12.61 2.34
C LYS A 31 16.56 -12.30 0.87
N LEU A 32 15.39 -11.76 0.55
CA LEU A 32 15.06 -11.33 -0.81
C LEU A 32 16.01 -10.25 -1.31
N ARG A 33 16.41 -9.31 -0.44
CA ARG A 33 17.41 -8.29 -0.77
C ARG A 33 18.77 -8.91 -1.10
N GLY A 34 19.24 -9.88 -0.31
CA GLY A 34 20.50 -10.59 -0.59
C GLY A 34 20.47 -11.28 -1.96
N LEU A 35 19.36 -11.94 -2.29
CA LEU A 35 19.16 -12.55 -3.61
C LEU A 35 19.14 -11.50 -4.73
N CYS A 36 18.55 -10.31 -4.49
CA CYS A 36 18.65 -9.20 -5.45
C CYS A 36 20.10 -8.74 -5.64
N GLY A 37 20.88 -8.65 -4.56
CA GLY A 37 22.30 -8.30 -4.62
C GLY A 37 23.11 -9.30 -5.45
N GLU A 38 22.94 -10.60 -5.20
CA GLU A 38 23.56 -11.68 -5.97
C GLU A 38 23.17 -11.65 -7.46
N ALA A 39 21.92 -11.30 -7.76
CA ALA A 39 21.42 -11.18 -9.13
C ALA A 39 21.78 -9.83 -9.81
N GLY A 40 22.46 -8.91 -9.12
CA GLY A 40 22.76 -7.57 -9.62
C GLY A 40 21.53 -6.65 -9.75
N ILE A 41 20.41 -7.02 -9.13
CA ILE A 41 19.16 -6.25 -9.13
C ILE A 41 19.21 -5.23 -8.00
N LYS A 42 19.08 -3.94 -8.35
CA LYS A 42 18.98 -2.88 -7.35
C LYS A 42 17.59 -2.85 -6.74
N LEU A 43 17.51 -2.70 -5.41
CA LEU A 43 16.25 -2.72 -4.66
C LEU A 43 16.06 -1.39 -3.94
N LEU A 44 15.23 -0.52 -4.49
CA LEU A 44 14.94 0.82 -3.94
C LEU A 44 13.96 0.79 -2.77
N ALA A 45 12.84 0.08 -2.91
CA ALA A 45 11.75 0.12 -1.94
C ALA A 45 10.99 -1.21 -1.79
N SER A 46 10.32 -1.37 -0.65
CA SER A 46 9.40 -2.48 -0.36
C SER A 46 8.08 -1.96 0.22
N GLY A 47 6.98 -2.21 -0.50
CA GLY A 47 5.61 -1.86 -0.09
C GLY A 47 4.94 -2.96 0.73
N ALA A 48 4.07 -2.56 1.66
CA ALA A 48 3.31 -3.46 2.56
C ALA A 48 1.91 -2.89 2.84
N ASP A 49 0.96 -3.75 3.26
CA ASP A 49 -0.46 -3.38 3.46
C ASP A 49 -0.71 -2.58 4.76
N GLY A 50 0.32 -2.52 5.62
CA GLY A 50 0.28 -1.77 6.88
C GLY A 50 -0.20 -2.58 8.09
N ALA A 51 -0.38 -3.91 7.98
CA ALA A 51 -0.66 -4.78 9.11
C ALA A 51 0.37 -4.59 10.24
N LYS A 52 -0.05 -4.79 11.50
CA LYS A 52 0.80 -4.50 12.67
C LYS A 52 2.15 -5.24 12.64
N SER A 53 2.16 -6.50 12.21
CA SER A 53 3.38 -7.31 12.06
C SER A 53 4.29 -6.77 10.97
N GLU A 54 3.74 -6.36 9.82
CA GLU A 54 4.48 -5.79 8.69
C GLU A 54 5.05 -4.42 9.02
N THR A 55 4.27 -3.55 9.65
CA THR A 55 4.73 -2.24 10.12
C THR A 55 5.91 -2.38 11.08
N LYS A 56 5.84 -3.32 12.04
CA LYS A 56 6.96 -3.61 12.94
C LYS A 56 8.17 -4.16 12.18
N ALA A 57 7.95 -5.02 11.17
CA ALA A 57 9.04 -5.53 10.34
C ALA A 57 9.75 -4.41 9.58
N GLN A 58 8.99 -3.47 9.00
CA GLN A 58 9.53 -2.30 8.32
C GLN A 58 10.34 -1.41 9.27
N GLN A 59 9.90 -1.21 10.51
CA GLN A 59 10.68 -0.49 11.53
C GLN A 59 12.01 -1.20 11.84
N LEU A 60 12.01 -2.54 11.95
CA LEU A 60 13.23 -3.32 12.15
C LEU A 60 14.21 -3.18 10.98
N ILE A 61 13.71 -3.09 9.74
CA ILE A 61 14.54 -2.87 8.54
C ILE A 61 15.13 -1.46 8.57
N VAL A 62 14.32 -0.43 8.81
CA VAL A 62 14.78 0.98 8.83
C VAL A 62 15.85 1.19 9.91
N ASN A 63 15.69 0.56 11.07
CA ASN A 63 16.61 0.67 12.20
C ASN A 63 17.81 -0.29 12.13
N LYS A 64 17.93 -1.11 11.08
CA LYS A 64 19.07 -1.99 10.89
C LYS A 64 20.35 -1.15 10.76
N LYS A 65 21.40 -1.53 11.47
CA LYS A 65 22.72 -0.90 11.34
C LYS A 65 23.31 -1.25 9.97
N THR A 66 23.72 -0.23 9.24
CA THR A 66 24.40 -0.31 7.95
C THR A 66 25.53 0.71 7.92
N ASP A 67 26.56 0.47 7.11
CA ASP A 67 27.73 1.35 7.01
C ASP A 67 27.38 2.72 6.43
N LYS A 68 26.45 2.74 5.47
CA LYS A 68 25.91 3.96 4.86
C LYS A 68 24.42 4.10 5.17
N ARG A 69 23.97 5.34 5.33
CA ARG A 69 22.55 5.70 5.43
C ARG A 69 22.29 6.92 4.55
N LEU A 70 21.11 6.97 3.96
CA LEU A 70 20.57 8.18 3.37
C LEU A 70 19.83 8.90 4.49
N SER A 71 20.13 10.18 4.70
CA SER A 71 19.50 10.98 5.76
C SER A 71 19.10 12.35 5.25
N TYR A 72 18.01 12.87 5.79
CA TYR A 72 17.51 14.22 5.53
C TYR A 72 17.11 14.86 6.85
N THR A 73 17.61 16.06 7.08
CA THR A 73 17.31 16.84 8.29
C THR A 73 16.73 18.19 7.87
N TYR A 74 15.62 18.57 8.47
CA TYR A 74 15.07 19.92 8.37
C TYR A 74 14.80 20.46 9.78
N GLU A 75 15.82 21.10 10.35
CA GLU A 75 15.87 21.50 11.76
C GLU A 75 14.71 22.43 12.17
N LYS A 76 14.30 23.33 11.28
CA LYS A 76 13.21 24.30 11.53
C LYS A 76 11.91 23.64 11.99
N TYR A 77 11.61 22.43 11.51
CA TYR A 77 10.44 21.65 11.90
C TYR A 77 10.80 20.35 12.64
N GLY A 78 12.04 20.19 13.08
CA GLY A 78 12.49 18.99 13.79
C GLY A 78 12.39 17.71 12.97
N VAL A 79 12.44 17.78 11.64
CA VAL A 79 12.33 16.62 10.76
C VAL A 79 13.69 15.93 10.67
N TYR A 80 13.74 14.66 11.03
CA TYR A 80 14.91 13.80 10.83
C TYR A 80 14.47 12.47 10.22
N LEU A 81 14.85 12.26 8.96
CA LEU A 81 14.51 11.08 8.19
C LEU A 81 15.80 10.32 7.87
N SER A 82 15.76 8.99 7.94
CA SER A 82 16.86 8.18 7.41
C SER A 82 16.40 6.81 6.94
N CYS A 83 17.13 6.25 5.97
CA CYS A 83 17.00 4.85 5.58
C CYS A 83 18.37 4.19 5.40
N PRO A 84 18.47 2.87 5.63
CA PRO A 84 19.71 2.13 5.42
C PRO A 84 20.07 2.07 3.94
N VAL A 85 21.37 2.15 3.64
CA VAL A 85 21.92 1.98 2.30
C VAL A 85 22.87 0.79 2.31
N TYR A 86 22.64 -0.13 1.38
CA TYR A 86 23.43 -1.33 1.17
C TYR A 86 24.28 -1.17 -0.09
N SER A 87 25.54 -1.60 -0.02
CA SER A 87 26.52 -1.42 -1.10
C SER A 87 26.14 -2.18 -2.39
N ASP A 88 25.54 -3.36 -2.24
CA ASP A 88 25.15 -4.25 -3.34
C ASP A 88 23.88 -3.79 -4.06
N THR A 89 22.89 -3.29 -3.32
CA THR A 89 21.50 -3.12 -3.78
C THR A 89 21.00 -1.69 -3.73
N GLY A 90 21.67 -0.79 -2.97
CA GLY A 90 21.29 0.62 -2.81
C GLY A 90 20.49 0.93 -1.54
N PRO A 91 19.74 2.04 -1.49
CA PRO A 91 18.88 2.41 -0.36
C PRO A 91 17.72 1.41 -0.17
N HIS A 92 17.23 1.25 1.06
CA HIS A 92 16.02 0.45 1.34
C HIS A 92 14.94 1.31 2.01
N ILE A 93 13.95 1.72 1.23
CA ILE A 93 12.79 2.46 1.74
C ILE A 93 11.61 1.51 1.94
N CYS A 94 11.05 1.50 3.15
CA CYS A 94 9.84 0.75 3.42
C CYS A 94 8.64 1.65 3.17
N THR A 95 7.79 1.35 2.17
CA THR A 95 6.57 2.11 1.88
C THR A 95 5.33 1.42 2.44
N THR A 96 4.35 2.22 2.82
CA THR A 96 3.02 1.73 3.20
C THR A 96 2.06 2.00 2.05
N ASP A 97 1.14 1.08 1.77
CA ASP A 97 0.13 1.32 0.74
C ASP A 97 -0.79 2.50 1.16
N PRO A 98 -0.88 3.57 0.35
CA PRO A 98 -1.71 4.74 0.67
C PRO A 98 -3.22 4.43 0.76
N ASP A 99 -3.73 3.48 -0.03
CA ASP A 99 -5.14 3.13 -0.02
C ASP A 99 -5.49 2.33 1.26
N HIS A 100 -4.64 1.39 1.66
CA HIS A 100 -4.80 0.70 2.96
C HIS A 100 -4.62 1.63 4.17
N ALA A 101 -3.66 2.55 4.10
CA ALA A 101 -3.47 3.59 5.09
C ALA A 101 -4.73 4.45 5.26
N ARG A 102 -5.35 4.85 4.14
CA ARG A 102 -6.61 5.61 4.12
C ARG A 102 -7.78 4.82 4.72
N LYS A 103 -7.91 3.52 4.40
CA LYS A 103 -8.93 2.63 5.01
C LYS A 103 -8.76 2.56 6.53
N THR A 104 -7.51 2.39 6.99
CA THR A 104 -7.18 2.31 8.41
C THR A 104 -7.49 3.61 9.14
N ALA A 105 -7.08 4.74 8.55
CA ALA A 105 -7.38 6.08 9.04
C ALA A 105 -8.88 6.32 9.22
N ARG A 106 -9.69 6.00 8.20
CA ARG A 106 -11.15 6.08 8.30
C ARG A 106 -11.68 5.20 9.42
N ASN A 107 -11.31 3.91 9.42
CA ASN A 107 -11.88 2.95 10.37
C ASN A 107 -11.57 3.37 11.81
N ASN A 108 -10.35 3.83 12.08
CA ASN A 108 -10.01 4.35 13.40
C ASN A 108 -10.85 5.58 13.76
N PHE A 109 -11.15 6.47 12.81
CA PHE A 109 -12.03 7.62 13.08
C PHE A 109 -13.48 7.20 13.37
N LEU A 110 -14.07 6.33 12.54
CA LEU A 110 -15.49 5.95 12.66
C LEU A 110 -15.77 5.09 13.91
N TYR A 111 -14.82 4.24 14.30
CA TYR A 111 -15.01 3.27 15.37
C TYR A 111 -14.30 3.63 16.68
N SER A 112 -13.43 4.65 16.71
CA SER A 112 -12.83 5.09 17.98
C SER A 112 -13.71 6.08 18.72
N THR A 113 -13.66 6.04 20.05
CA THR A 113 -14.30 7.00 20.96
C THR A 113 -13.56 8.34 21.02
N LEU A 114 -12.59 8.57 20.13
CA LEU A 114 -11.65 9.67 20.23
C LEU A 114 -12.20 10.92 19.53
N LEU A 115 -12.24 12.02 20.29
CA LEU A 115 -12.45 13.36 19.80
C LEU A 115 -11.17 13.82 19.08
N LEU A 116 -11.24 14.10 17.77
CA LEU A 116 -10.14 14.77 17.10
C LEU A 116 -10.24 16.27 17.36
N ILE A 117 -9.13 16.92 17.71
CA ILE A 117 -9.04 18.38 17.82
C ILE A 117 -8.03 18.87 16.77
N ILE A 118 -8.48 19.71 15.84
CA ILE A 118 -7.62 20.43 14.88
C ILE A 118 -7.69 21.92 15.22
N GLY A 119 -6.62 22.45 15.83
CA GLY A 119 -6.61 23.83 16.30
C GLY A 119 -7.70 24.09 17.34
N PHE A 120 -8.67 24.95 16.99
CA PHE A 120 -9.83 25.28 17.82
C PHE A 120 -11.10 24.50 17.45
N MET A 121 -11.04 23.61 16.46
CA MET A 121 -12.17 22.80 16.02
C MET A 121 -12.05 21.38 16.57
N TYR A 122 -13.19 20.73 16.80
CA TYR A 122 -13.23 19.31 17.11
C TYR A 122 -14.10 18.56 16.11
N LEU A 123 -13.74 17.30 15.87
CA LEU A 123 -14.40 16.39 14.98
C LEU A 123 -14.64 15.07 15.71
N CYS A 124 -15.88 14.63 15.69
CA CYS A 124 -16.32 13.37 16.27
C CYS A 124 -17.49 12.83 15.46
N HIS A 125 -17.92 11.61 15.79
CA HIS A 125 -19.02 10.94 15.11
C HIS A 125 -20.29 11.79 15.01
N SER A 126 -20.63 12.57 16.05
CA SER A 126 -21.81 13.46 16.01
C SER A 126 -21.68 14.60 15.00
N VAL A 127 -20.47 15.11 14.74
CA VAL A 127 -20.22 16.10 13.69
C VAL A 127 -20.42 15.48 12.31
N LEU A 128 -19.96 14.25 12.08
CA LEU A 128 -20.25 13.52 10.83
C LEU A 128 -21.75 13.31 10.60
N MET A 129 -22.47 12.94 11.67
CA MET A 129 -23.92 12.80 11.66
C MET A 129 -24.62 14.11 11.33
N PHE A 130 -24.13 15.22 11.87
CA PHE A 130 -24.62 16.55 11.51
C PHE A 130 -24.34 16.88 10.04
N LEU A 131 -23.13 16.62 9.54
CA LEU A 131 -22.77 16.86 8.13
C LEU A 131 -23.69 16.12 7.15
N LEU A 132 -24.15 14.90 7.47
CA LEU A 132 -25.12 14.17 6.65
C LEU A 132 -26.46 14.91 6.49
N THR A 133 -26.82 15.79 7.42
CA THR A 133 -28.07 16.57 7.36
C THR A 133 -27.97 17.81 6.50
N LEU A 134 -26.75 18.21 6.09
CA LEU A 134 -26.53 19.41 5.29
C LEU A 134 -26.83 19.16 3.80
N ILE A 135 -27.50 20.12 3.17
CA ILE A 135 -27.73 20.12 1.72
C ILE A 135 -26.37 20.25 1.01
N GLY A 136 -26.10 19.38 0.04
CA GLY A 136 -24.84 19.34 -0.70
C GLY A 136 -23.73 18.52 -0.02
N CYS A 137 -24.06 17.76 1.04
CA CYS A 137 -23.12 16.86 1.66
C CYS A 137 -22.63 15.78 0.67
N LEU A 138 -21.30 15.62 0.61
CA LEU A 138 -20.66 14.61 -0.23
C LEU A 138 -20.61 13.22 0.43
N LEU A 139 -20.99 13.12 1.72
CA LEU A 139 -21.03 11.87 2.47
C LEU A 139 -22.35 11.14 2.21
N PHE A 140 -22.27 9.82 2.09
CA PHE A 140 -23.44 8.94 2.05
C PHE A 140 -23.72 8.36 3.44
N ILE A 141 -24.98 8.02 3.71
CA ILE A 141 -25.40 7.35 4.95
C ILE A 141 -24.54 6.09 5.20
N LYS A 142 -24.28 5.31 4.14
CA LYS A 142 -23.43 4.10 4.18
C LYS A 142 -21.95 4.34 4.48
N ASP A 143 -21.48 5.59 4.41
CA ASP A 143 -20.08 5.92 4.72
C ASP A 143 -19.83 5.99 6.23
N ILE A 144 -20.90 6.22 6.99
CA ILE A 144 -20.87 6.40 8.45
C ILE A 144 -21.56 5.21 9.13
N PHE A 145 -22.73 4.81 8.65
CA PHE A 145 -23.47 3.66 9.17
C PHE A 145 -23.12 2.38 8.40
N ASN A 146 -22.75 1.33 9.15
CA ASN A 146 -22.38 0.03 8.58
C ASN A 146 -21.36 0.15 7.44
N ALA A 147 -20.39 1.07 7.62
CA ALA A 147 -19.41 1.38 6.60
C ALA A 147 -18.62 0.12 6.22
N ASP A 148 -18.64 -0.21 4.93
CA ASP A 148 -17.83 -1.29 4.39
C ASP A 148 -16.34 -0.97 4.62
N LYS A 149 -15.69 -1.83 5.42
CA LYS A 149 -14.27 -1.69 5.78
C LYS A 149 -13.36 -1.75 4.56
N GLN A 150 -13.82 -2.29 3.43
CA GLN A 150 -13.08 -2.40 2.17
C GLN A 150 -13.40 -1.29 1.15
N ASP A 151 -14.44 -0.46 1.36
CA ASP A 151 -14.81 0.61 0.43
C ASP A 151 -13.81 1.78 0.48
N ASP A 152 -12.94 1.84 -0.52
CA ASP A 152 -11.96 2.91 -0.72
C ASP A 152 -12.57 4.29 -0.96
N GLY A 153 -13.73 4.34 -1.60
CA GLY A 153 -14.46 5.57 -1.88
C GLY A 153 -15.00 6.19 -0.60
N ALA A 154 -15.61 5.38 0.26
CA ALA A 154 -16.05 5.81 1.59
C ALA A 154 -14.86 6.27 2.44
N ALA A 155 -13.72 5.58 2.37
CA ALA A 155 -12.49 6.01 3.02
C ALA A 155 -12.02 7.38 2.52
N ARG A 156 -12.03 7.63 1.20
CA ARG A 156 -11.65 8.93 0.65
C ARG A 156 -12.52 10.09 1.13
N ARG A 157 -13.81 9.85 1.34
CA ARG A 157 -14.74 10.88 1.81
C ARG A 157 -14.60 11.20 3.31
N VAL A 158 -14.10 10.25 4.11
CA VAL A 158 -14.10 10.32 5.59
C VAL A 158 -12.69 10.45 6.22
N ALA A 159 -11.63 9.93 5.59
CA ALA A 159 -10.36 9.57 6.24
C ALA A 159 -9.47 10.72 6.77
N PHE A 160 -9.83 11.99 6.59
CA PHE A 160 -8.90 13.10 6.91
C PHE A 160 -8.68 13.34 8.41
N LEU A 161 -9.30 12.60 9.33
CA LEU A 161 -9.67 13.19 10.62
C LEU A 161 -9.48 12.30 11.88
N ALA A 162 -8.38 11.54 12.05
CA ALA A 162 -8.05 10.95 13.37
C ALA A 162 -6.56 11.04 13.76
N ASP A 163 -6.26 11.02 15.06
CA ASP A 163 -4.90 11.07 15.62
C ASP A 163 -4.02 9.88 15.17
N SER A 164 -4.60 8.67 15.19
CA SER A 164 -3.94 7.51 14.58
C SER A 164 -3.71 7.65 13.07
N SER A 165 -4.54 8.44 12.38
CA SER A 165 -4.36 8.80 10.96
C SER A 165 -3.23 9.79 10.76
N PHE A 166 -2.99 10.69 11.73
CA PHE A 166 -1.87 11.61 11.70
C PHE A 166 -0.54 10.86 11.68
N GLN A 167 -0.37 9.86 12.55
CA GLN A 167 0.84 9.01 12.54
C GLN A 167 1.03 8.26 11.22
N ILE A 168 -0.07 7.75 10.64
CA ILE A 168 -0.03 7.09 9.33
C ILE A 168 0.34 8.09 8.22
N LEU A 169 -0.22 9.30 8.24
CA LEU A 169 0.03 10.35 7.25
C LEU A 169 1.46 10.91 7.34
N MET A 170 1.95 11.14 8.56
CA MET A 170 3.34 11.52 8.80
C MET A 170 4.29 10.46 8.26
N ARG A 171 4.02 9.19 8.56
CA ARG A 171 4.80 8.07 8.02
C ARG A 171 4.76 8.01 6.50
N LEU A 172 3.61 8.20 5.86
CA LEU A 172 3.52 8.25 4.39
C LEU A 172 4.31 9.43 3.82
N SER A 173 4.25 10.59 4.48
CA SER A 173 5.00 11.79 4.08
C SER A 173 6.51 11.56 4.18
N ASP A 174 6.98 11.01 5.30
CA ASP A 174 8.38 10.67 5.55
C ASP A 174 8.90 9.66 4.51
N GLN A 175 8.10 8.62 4.22
CA GLN A 175 8.40 7.62 3.20
C GLN A 175 8.48 8.25 1.81
N PHE A 176 7.58 9.19 1.49
CA PHE A 176 7.57 9.86 0.20
C PHE A 176 8.79 10.78 0.00
N ILE A 177 9.17 11.54 1.04
CA ILE A 177 10.36 12.39 1.02
C ILE A 177 11.61 11.53 0.82
N LEU A 178 11.78 10.47 1.63
CA LEU A 178 12.92 9.55 1.49
C LEU A 178 12.96 8.89 0.11
N LEU A 179 11.82 8.48 -0.42
CA LEU A 179 11.72 7.86 -1.73
C LEU A 179 12.10 8.82 -2.85
N THR A 180 11.67 10.08 -2.76
CA THR A 180 12.04 11.15 -3.70
C THR A 180 13.55 11.41 -3.65
N LEU A 181 14.12 11.54 -2.45
CA LEU A 181 15.56 11.77 -2.28
C LEU A 181 16.41 10.61 -2.80
N ALA A 182 16.03 9.37 -2.47
CA ALA A 182 16.74 8.18 -2.94
C ALA A 182 16.62 8.04 -4.47
N HIS A 183 15.46 8.35 -5.03
CA HIS A 183 15.27 8.32 -6.48
C HIS A 183 16.17 9.35 -7.17
N LEU A 184 16.22 10.59 -6.67
CA LEU A 184 17.10 11.64 -7.19
C LEU A 184 18.59 11.29 -7.11
N GLU A 185 19.05 10.68 -6.00
CA GLU A 185 20.47 10.33 -5.82
C GLU A 185 20.89 9.07 -6.60
N TYR A 186 20.05 8.03 -6.61
CA TYR A 186 20.44 6.72 -7.15
C TYR A 186 19.89 6.43 -8.55
N TYR A 187 18.84 7.13 -8.99
CA TYR A 187 18.16 6.88 -10.27
C TYR A 187 17.78 8.16 -11.04
N PRO A 188 18.69 9.16 -11.18
CA PRO A 188 18.37 10.48 -11.74
C PRO A 188 17.87 10.45 -13.20
N ASN A 189 18.23 9.42 -13.95
CA ASN A 189 17.88 9.28 -15.37
C ASN A 189 16.58 8.51 -15.62
N THR A 190 15.89 8.09 -14.56
CA THR A 190 14.60 7.37 -14.69
C THR A 190 13.47 8.28 -14.21
N PRO A 191 12.27 8.22 -14.80
CA PRO A 191 11.14 8.98 -14.26
C PRO A 191 10.70 8.41 -12.91
N PHE A 192 10.47 9.27 -11.93
CA PHE A 192 9.90 8.86 -10.65
C PHE A 192 8.38 8.68 -10.77
N ILE A 193 7.87 7.49 -10.43
CA ILE A 193 6.44 7.19 -10.50
C ILE A 193 5.93 6.69 -9.14
N PRO A 194 5.42 7.60 -8.27
CA PRO A 194 4.98 7.26 -6.92
C PRO A 194 3.98 6.10 -6.83
N SER A 195 3.07 5.99 -7.80
CA SER A 195 2.02 4.97 -7.83
C SER A 195 2.55 3.54 -7.93
N HIS A 196 3.82 3.35 -8.30
CA HIS A 196 4.45 2.02 -8.42
C HIS A 196 5.00 1.48 -7.08
N HIS A 197 4.97 2.30 -6.02
CA HIS A 197 5.47 1.92 -4.69
C HIS A 197 4.37 1.44 -3.73
N GLY A 198 3.14 1.25 -4.24
CA GLY A 198 2.01 0.63 -3.53
C GLY A 198 1.83 -0.85 -3.88
N THR A 199 0.76 -1.45 -3.35
CA THR A 199 0.46 -2.89 -3.48
C THR A 199 -0.66 -3.20 -4.47
N HIS A 200 -1.22 -2.19 -5.15
CA HIS A 200 -2.32 -2.32 -6.12
C HIS A 200 -2.11 -3.39 -7.21
N PHE A 201 -0.86 -3.63 -7.65
CA PHE A 201 -0.59 -4.74 -8.57
C PHE A 201 -0.94 -6.11 -7.97
N LEU A 202 -0.58 -6.33 -6.69
CA LEU A 202 -0.87 -7.59 -5.99
C LEU A 202 -2.38 -7.76 -5.81
N GLU A 203 -3.11 -6.70 -5.47
CA GLU A 203 -4.56 -6.74 -5.35
C GLU A 203 -5.22 -7.15 -6.69
N HIS A 204 -4.80 -6.53 -7.79
CA HIS A 204 -5.30 -6.89 -9.12
C HIS A 204 -4.94 -8.32 -9.51
N PHE A 205 -3.69 -8.75 -9.24
CA PHE A 205 -3.22 -10.10 -9.50
C PHE A 205 -4.07 -11.15 -8.76
N TYR A 206 -4.35 -10.92 -7.48
CA TYR A 206 -5.24 -11.79 -6.71
C TYR A 206 -6.71 -11.67 -7.12
N GLY A 207 -7.15 -10.51 -7.62
CA GLY A 207 -8.47 -10.34 -8.24
C GLY A 207 -8.65 -11.23 -9.46
N ILE A 208 -7.64 -11.30 -10.34
CA ILE A 208 -7.64 -12.24 -11.47
C ILE A 208 -7.66 -13.68 -10.96
N ALA A 209 -6.86 -14.03 -9.95
CA ALA A 209 -6.86 -15.38 -9.40
C ALA A 209 -8.26 -15.80 -8.89
N ARG A 210 -8.94 -14.91 -8.15
CA ARG A 210 -10.30 -15.14 -7.65
C ARG A 210 -11.35 -15.23 -8.76
N SER A 211 -11.11 -14.64 -9.94
CA SER A 211 -12.00 -14.78 -11.09
C SER A 211 -12.03 -16.20 -11.68
N PHE A 212 -10.98 -17.01 -11.43
CA PHE A 212 -10.96 -18.42 -11.82
C PHE A 212 -11.60 -19.30 -10.75
N ILE A 213 -11.14 -19.17 -9.51
CA ILE A 213 -11.65 -19.91 -8.35
C ILE A 213 -11.72 -18.90 -7.19
N PRO A 214 -12.92 -18.55 -6.66
CA PRO A 214 -13.02 -17.54 -5.60
C PRO A 214 -12.22 -17.88 -4.33
N ASP A 215 -12.32 -19.12 -3.88
CA ASP A 215 -11.63 -19.65 -2.70
C ASP A 215 -10.68 -20.78 -3.10
N PHE A 216 -9.43 -20.43 -3.42
CA PHE A 216 -8.40 -21.39 -3.84
C PHE A 216 -7.44 -21.76 -2.71
N SER A 217 -7.00 -23.01 -2.69
CA SER A 217 -5.86 -23.48 -1.91
C SER A 217 -4.52 -23.05 -2.56
N PHE A 218 -3.43 -23.14 -1.81
CA PHE A 218 -2.10 -22.84 -2.35
C PHE A 218 -1.73 -23.76 -3.53
N GLY A 219 -2.13 -25.04 -3.51
CA GLY A 219 -1.91 -25.96 -4.62
C GLY A 219 -2.62 -25.51 -5.90
N GLN A 220 -3.92 -25.19 -5.79
CA GLN A 220 -4.72 -24.67 -6.90
C GLN A 220 -4.14 -23.34 -7.43
N PHE A 221 -3.62 -22.48 -6.55
CA PHE A 221 -2.98 -21.25 -6.97
C PHE A 221 -1.75 -21.49 -7.86
N ILE A 222 -0.91 -22.47 -7.51
CA ILE A 222 0.27 -22.83 -8.32
C ILE A 222 -0.14 -23.38 -9.68
N GLU A 223 -1.21 -24.17 -9.75
CA GLU A 223 -1.77 -24.66 -11.03
C GLU A 223 -2.30 -23.52 -11.90
N MET A 224 -3.04 -22.58 -11.30
CA MET A 224 -3.60 -21.43 -12.00
C MET A 224 -2.57 -20.37 -12.40
N TYR A 225 -1.39 -20.35 -11.75
CA TYR A 225 -0.38 -19.29 -11.90
C TYR A 225 -0.04 -18.97 -13.36
N LYS A 226 0.18 -20.00 -14.20
CA LYS A 226 0.49 -19.81 -15.63
C LYS A 226 -0.65 -19.09 -16.35
N HIS A 227 -1.90 -19.46 -16.06
CA HIS A 227 -3.09 -18.83 -16.64
C HIS A 227 -3.26 -17.39 -16.15
N ILE A 228 -2.98 -17.13 -14.86
CA ILE A 228 -3.04 -15.79 -14.28
C ILE A 228 -2.02 -14.86 -14.94
N ILE A 229 -0.75 -15.29 -15.13
CA ILE A 229 0.26 -14.48 -15.81
C ILE A 229 -0.14 -14.17 -17.25
N ILE A 230 -0.63 -15.17 -17.99
CA ILE A 230 -1.03 -14.98 -19.38
C ILE A 230 -2.14 -13.94 -19.46
N ARG A 231 -3.18 -14.05 -18.62
CA ARG A 231 -4.24 -13.03 -18.53
C ARG A 231 -3.69 -11.67 -18.12
N GLN A 232 -2.82 -11.61 -17.13
CA GLN A 232 -2.19 -10.35 -16.71
C GLN A 232 -1.41 -9.70 -17.86
N ARG A 233 -0.66 -10.46 -18.66
CA ARG A 233 0.07 -9.95 -19.84
C ARG A 233 -0.89 -9.43 -20.91
N ILE A 234 -1.95 -10.16 -21.21
CA ILE A 234 -2.98 -9.76 -22.18
C ILE A 234 -3.67 -8.45 -21.75
N LEU A 235 -4.02 -8.32 -20.46
CA LEU A 235 -4.62 -7.11 -19.92
C LEU A 235 -3.63 -5.93 -19.92
N SER A 236 -2.34 -6.20 -19.73
CA SER A 236 -1.28 -5.18 -19.69
C SER A 236 -0.84 -4.73 -21.09
N SER A 237 -1.02 -5.56 -22.12
CA SER A 237 -0.68 -5.21 -23.52
C SER A 237 -1.74 -4.34 -24.20
N GLY A 238 -2.90 -4.12 -23.55
CA GLY A 238 -4.01 -3.34 -24.11
C GLY A 238 -4.68 -3.98 -25.33
N GLN A 239 -4.29 -5.20 -25.72
CA GLN A 239 -4.82 -5.90 -26.90
C GLN A 239 -6.17 -6.60 -26.64
N TYR A 240 -6.76 -6.41 -25.46
CA TYR A 240 -8.00 -7.05 -25.07
C TYR A 240 -9.17 -6.05 -25.03
N ASN A 241 -10.00 -6.09 -26.08
CA ASN A 241 -11.35 -5.51 -26.06
C ASN A 241 -12.31 -6.56 -25.50
N SER A 242 -12.69 -6.48 -24.23
CA SER A 242 -13.87 -7.22 -23.77
C SER A 242 -15.10 -6.62 -24.45
N LYS A 243 -15.77 -7.37 -25.32
CA LYS A 243 -17.20 -7.13 -25.53
C LYS A 243 -17.85 -7.34 -24.17
N LYS A 244 -18.34 -6.26 -23.55
CA LYS A 244 -19.27 -6.40 -22.43
C LYS A 244 -20.40 -7.31 -22.91
N GLU A 245 -20.51 -8.50 -22.33
CA GLU A 245 -21.77 -9.22 -22.42
C GLU A 245 -22.83 -8.28 -21.85
N LYS A 246 -23.88 -8.05 -22.64
CA LYS A 246 -25.08 -7.40 -22.12
C LYS A 246 -25.60 -8.32 -21.02
N ASP A 247 -25.61 -7.84 -19.79
CA ASP A 247 -26.44 -8.40 -18.74
C ASP A 247 -27.88 -8.42 -19.28
N SER A 248 -28.30 -9.60 -19.71
CA SER A 248 -29.67 -9.92 -20.06
C SER A 248 -30.38 -10.22 -18.75
N ASN A 249 -30.60 -9.18 -17.93
CA ASN A 249 -31.50 -9.26 -16.78
C ASN A 249 -31.95 -7.89 -16.24
N ASN A 250 -32.19 -6.92 -17.12
CA ASN A 250 -33.16 -5.85 -16.83
C ASN A 250 -34.39 -6.05 -17.73
N GLY A 251 -35.26 -6.95 -17.29
CA GLY A 251 -36.62 -7.08 -17.76
C GLY A 251 -37.56 -6.89 -16.58
N TYR A 252 -38.41 -5.85 -16.70
CA TYR A 252 -39.53 -5.43 -15.85
C TYR A 252 -39.20 -4.64 -14.58
#